data_AF-Q2QNV5-F1
#
_entry.id   AF-Q2QNV5-F1
#
_cell.length_a   1.000
_cell.length_b   1.000
_cell.length_c   1.000
_cell.angle_alpha   90.00
_cell.angle_beta   90.00
_cell.angle_gamma   90.00
#
_symmetry.space_group_name_H-M   'P 1'
#
loop_
_entity.id
_entity.type
_entity.pdbx_description
1 polymer ?
#
loop_
_entity_poly.entity_id
_entity_poly.type
_entity_poly.pdbx_seq_one_letter_code
_entity_poly.pdbx_strand_id
1 'polypeptide(L)'
;MLAAPGEGADRDGRRRRRPMFAAADITPFYLEHGPRIFPQRWSTLAAKIAAARGPKYDGRYLRGVVRRMLGETTVGDTLTNVVVPTFDVRLLQPVIFSTYEAKNSPLKNALLSDVCIGTSSAPTYLPAHCFRTHDGASGETREYNLIDGGVAANNPTMVAMTMITEEIMAKEKAAALYLLKPPPEEEEEHGRFLVLSIGTGLTSDEGLYTAEKCSRWGALSWLRHGGMAPIIDIFMAASSDLVDIHVAVKFQLLHSERNYLRVQANSLRGAAAAVDAATPENMGSLVGVGERLLAQRVSRVNVETGRYEEVPGEGSNADALARIAGNLSEERTARIKRRNTVQAGVTGF
;
A
#
# COMPACT_ATOMS: atom_id res chain seq x y z
N MET A 1 9.97 -5.31 -5.37
CA MET A 1 9.84 -5.96 -4.05
C MET A 1 9.93 -7.49 -4.08
N LEU A 2 9.78 -8.13 -5.25
CA LEU A 2 9.81 -9.60 -5.41
C LEU A 2 11.16 -10.07 -5.95
N ALA A 3 11.67 -11.20 -5.46
CA ALA A 3 12.92 -11.77 -5.95
C ALA A 3 12.66 -12.77 -7.09
N ALA A 4 13.04 -12.43 -8.32
CA ALA A 4 13.33 -13.47 -9.31
C ALA A 4 14.65 -14.17 -8.92
N PRO A 5 14.79 -15.49 -9.13
CA PRO A 5 16.10 -16.14 -9.06
C PRO A 5 16.97 -15.53 -10.17
N GLY A 6 17.93 -14.67 -9.81
CA GLY A 6 18.82 -14.05 -10.78
C GLY A 6 19.78 -15.07 -11.40
N GLU A 7 20.07 -14.90 -12.70
CA GLU A 7 21.22 -15.52 -13.32
C GLU A 7 22.50 -14.83 -12.82
N GLY A 8 23.42 -15.61 -12.25
CA GLY A 8 24.72 -15.15 -11.76
C GLY A 8 24.85 -15.01 -10.24
N ALA A 9 26.02 -15.40 -9.73
CA ALA A 9 26.43 -15.22 -8.34
C ALA A 9 27.11 -13.85 -8.13
N ASP A 10 26.96 -13.26 -6.94
CA ASP A 10 27.83 -12.16 -6.51
C ASP A 10 29.24 -12.65 -6.14
N ARG A 11 30.11 -11.74 -5.71
CA ARG A 11 31.51 -12.05 -5.34
C ARG A 11 31.65 -13.08 -4.21
N ASP A 12 30.57 -13.35 -3.46
CA ASP A 12 30.51 -14.32 -2.36
C ASP A 12 29.73 -15.60 -2.75
N GLY A 13 29.47 -15.83 -4.04
CA GLY A 13 28.78 -17.05 -4.50
C GLY A 13 27.25 -17.04 -4.31
N ARG A 14 26.65 -15.93 -3.85
CA ARG A 14 25.19 -15.84 -3.63
C ARG A 14 24.48 -15.38 -4.90
N ARG A 15 23.43 -16.08 -5.34
CA ARG A 15 22.60 -15.64 -6.47
C ARG A 15 22.08 -14.22 -6.23
N ARG A 16 22.35 -13.28 -7.14
CA ARG A 16 21.87 -11.90 -7.03
C ARG A 16 20.34 -11.87 -7.21
N ARG A 17 19.60 -11.76 -6.12
CA ARG A 17 18.14 -11.55 -6.17
C ARG A 17 17.84 -10.13 -6.65
N ARG A 18 17.01 -9.98 -7.69
CA ARG A 18 16.59 -8.68 -8.27
C ARG A 18 15.07 -8.52 -8.20
N PRO A 19 14.55 -7.26 -8.16
CA PRO A 19 13.13 -7.01 -8.31
C PRO A 19 12.57 -7.68 -9.57
N MET A 20 11.46 -8.39 -9.44
CA MET A 20 10.78 -9.09 -10.54
C MET A 20 10.23 -8.13 -11.61
N PHE A 21 9.88 -6.91 -11.22
CA PHE A 21 9.33 -5.87 -12.10
C PHE A 21 10.00 -4.52 -11.82
N ALA A 22 10.18 -3.72 -12.86
CA ALA A 22 10.49 -2.31 -12.77
C ALA A 22 9.21 -1.49 -12.52
N ALA A 23 9.36 -0.26 -12.01
CA ALA A 23 8.22 0.63 -11.81
C ALA A 23 7.48 0.94 -13.12
N ALA A 24 8.22 1.03 -14.24
CA ALA A 24 7.66 1.26 -15.57
C ALA A 24 6.78 0.11 -16.09
N ASP A 25 6.89 -1.09 -15.52
CA ASP A 25 6.10 -2.26 -15.93
C ASP A 25 4.68 -2.26 -15.33
N ILE A 26 4.43 -1.43 -14.31
CA ILE A 26 3.14 -1.38 -13.60
C ILE A 26 2.02 -0.84 -14.50
N THR A 27 2.27 0.25 -15.24
CA THR A 27 1.26 0.84 -16.13
C THR A 27 0.88 -0.11 -17.27
N PRO A 28 1.82 -0.71 -18.02
CA PRO A 28 1.52 -1.74 -19.01
C PRO A 28 0.71 -2.92 -18.42
N PHE A 29 1.07 -3.38 -17.21
CA PHE A 29 0.31 -4.43 -16.53
C PHE A 29 -1.16 -4.06 -16.36
N TYR A 30 -1.47 -2.85 -15.88
CA TYR A 30 -2.87 -2.42 -15.73
C TYR A 30 -3.58 -2.28 -17.07
N LEU A 31 -2.91 -1.73 -18.10
CA LEU A 31 -3.48 -1.58 -19.44
C LEU A 31 -3.82 -2.93 -20.08
N GLU A 32 -3.00 -3.95 -19.87
CA GLU A 32 -3.22 -5.29 -20.41
C GLU A 32 -4.26 -6.09 -19.59
N HIS A 33 -4.10 -6.12 -18.27
CA HIS A 33 -4.84 -7.02 -17.39
C HIS A 33 -6.11 -6.40 -16.81
N GLY A 34 -6.17 -5.07 -16.65
CA GLY A 34 -7.29 -4.33 -16.08
C GLY A 34 -8.65 -4.70 -16.70
N PRO A 35 -8.82 -4.64 -18.04
CA PRO A 35 -10.08 -4.99 -18.70
C PRO A 35 -10.52 -6.45 -18.50
N ARG A 36 -9.59 -7.34 -18.15
CA ARG A 36 -9.84 -8.77 -17.90
C ARG A 36 -10.11 -9.05 -16.42
N ILE A 37 -9.55 -8.25 -15.53
CA ILE A 37 -9.86 -8.24 -14.09
C ILE A 37 -11.26 -7.65 -13.87
N PHE A 38 -11.58 -6.54 -14.56
CA PHE A 38 -12.84 -5.80 -14.45
C PHE A 38 -13.55 -5.72 -15.81
N PRO A 39 -14.11 -6.83 -16.31
CA PRO A 39 -14.82 -6.83 -17.59
C PRO A 39 -16.08 -5.96 -17.54
N GLN A 40 -16.20 -5.00 -18.46
CA GLN A 40 -17.32 -4.05 -18.53
C GLN A 40 -18.56 -4.58 -19.27
N ARG A 41 -18.56 -5.85 -19.68
CA ARG A 41 -19.47 -6.42 -20.70
C ARG A 41 -20.84 -6.89 -20.20
N TRP A 42 -21.36 -6.36 -19.10
CA TRP A 42 -22.63 -6.85 -18.55
C TRP A 42 -23.80 -5.97 -19.01
N SER A 43 -24.84 -6.59 -19.59
CA SER A 43 -26.11 -5.90 -19.81
C SER A 43 -26.68 -5.45 -18.46
N THR A 44 -27.35 -4.30 -18.43
CA THR A 44 -27.83 -3.66 -17.20
C THR A 44 -28.75 -4.57 -16.37
N LEU A 45 -29.48 -5.48 -17.01
CA LEU A 45 -30.32 -6.47 -16.33
C LEU A 45 -29.52 -7.62 -15.71
N ALA A 46 -28.55 -8.18 -16.44
CA ALA A 46 -27.68 -9.25 -15.93
C ALA A 46 -26.83 -8.76 -14.76
N ALA A 47 -26.34 -7.51 -14.84
CA ALA A 47 -25.57 -6.89 -13.76
C ALA A 47 -26.38 -6.68 -12.47
N LYS A 48 -27.67 -6.35 -12.59
CA LYS A 48 -28.56 -6.20 -11.42
C LYS A 48 -28.85 -7.53 -10.72
N ILE A 49 -29.06 -8.60 -11.49
CA ILE A 49 -29.33 -9.94 -10.94
C ILE A 49 -28.06 -10.54 -10.30
N ALA A 50 -26.90 -10.38 -10.94
CA ALA A 50 -25.64 -10.88 -10.42
C ALA A 50 -25.22 -10.16 -9.12
N ALA A 51 -25.41 -8.85 -9.03
CA ALA A 51 -25.11 -8.07 -7.82
C ALA A 51 -25.96 -8.47 -6.60
N ALA A 52 -27.08 -9.17 -6.78
CA ALA A 52 -27.93 -9.66 -5.70
C ALA A 52 -27.52 -11.06 -5.17
N ARG A 53 -26.64 -11.78 -5.87
CA ARG A 53 -26.24 -13.17 -5.54
C ARG A 53 -24.75 -13.37 -5.30
N GLY A 54 -23.93 -12.34 -5.50
CA GLY A 54 -22.48 -12.43 -5.33
C GLY A 54 -21.75 -11.11 -5.65
N PRO A 55 -20.41 -11.12 -5.59
CA PRO A 55 -19.60 -9.96 -5.95
C PRO A 55 -19.78 -9.60 -7.44
N LYS A 56 -19.50 -8.34 -7.80
CA LYS A 56 -19.57 -7.83 -9.18
C LYS A 56 -18.65 -8.60 -10.13
N TYR A 57 -17.52 -9.11 -9.64
CA TYR A 57 -16.54 -9.88 -10.41
C TYR A 57 -16.22 -11.21 -9.71
N ASP A 58 -15.95 -12.26 -10.48
CA ASP A 58 -15.66 -13.59 -9.94
C ASP A 58 -14.22 -13.74 -9.37
N GLY A 59 -13.35 -12.77 -9.67
CA GLY A 59 -11.94 -12.75 -9.27
C GLY A 59 -11.06 -13.86 -9.85
N ARG A 60 -11.58 -14.74 -10.72
CA ARG A 60 -10.82 -15.90 -11.25
C ARG A 60 -9.60 -15.46 -12.03
N TYR A 61 -9.76 -14.44 -12.88
CA TYR A 61 -8.67 -13.91 -13.69
C TYR A 61 -7.57 -13.27 -12.82
N LEU A 62 -7.95 -12.41 -11.87
CA LEU A 62 -7.05 -11.78 -10.91
C LEU A 62 -6.22 -12.83 -10.14
N ARG A 63 -6.91 -13.83 -9.56
CA ARG A 63 -6.25 -14.91 -8.81
C ARG A 63 -5.28 -15.69 -9.70
N GLY A 64 -5.69 -15.98 -10.93
CA GLY A 64 -4.85 -16.70 -11.89
C GLY A 64 -3.60 -15.93 -12.30
N VAL A 65 -3.72 -14.62 -12.61
CA VAL A 65 -2.57 -13.82 -13.04
C VAL A 65 -1.59 -13.58 -11.88
N VAL A 66 -2.08 -13.25 -10.69
CA VAL A 66 -1.24 -13.03 -9.50
C VAL A 66 -0.48 -14.30 -9.12
N ARG A 67 -1.15 -15.47 -9.10
CA ARG A 67 -0.48 -16.75 -8.80
C ARG A 67 0.58 -17.12 -9.83
N ARG A 68 0.30 -16.91 -11.12
CA ARG A 68 1.30 -17.17 -12.18
C ARG A 68 2.53 -16.26 -12.05
N MET A 69 2.33 -14.99 -11.71
CA MET A 69 3.44 -14.03 -11.60
C MET A 69 4.29 -14.28 -10.34
N LEU A 70 3.65 -14.57 -9.21
CA LEU A 70 4.34 -14.64 -7.92
C LEU A 70 4.82 -16.05 -7.56
N GLY A 71 4.26 -17.09 -8.19
CA GLY A 71 4.60 -18.48 -7.92
C GLY A 71 4.54 -18.80 -6.43
N GLU A 72 5.56 -19.53 -5.95
CA GLU A 72 5.68 -19.95 -4.56
C GLU A 72 6.39 -18.93 -3.66
N THR A 73 6.53 -17.67 -4.11
CA THR A 73 7.21 -16.63 -3.32
C THR A 73 6.42 -16.33 -2.06
N THR A 74 7.05 -16.37 -0.89
CA THR A 74 6.43 -16.03 0.39
C THR A 74 6.69 -14.57 0.80
N VAL A 75 5.99 -14.07 1.82
CA VAL A 75 6.23 -12.71 2.36
C VAL A 75 7.67 -12.56 2.86
N GLY A 76 8.23 -13.60 3.49
CA GLY A 76 9.61 -13.64 3.99
C GLY A 76 10.67 -13.61 2.89
N ASP A 77 10.29 -13.95 1.65
CA ASP A 77 11.17 -13.92 0.48
C ASP A 77 11.37 -12.53 -0.13
N THR A 78 10.62 -11.52 0.34
CA THR A 78 10.68 -10.16 -0.18
C THR A 78 12.07 -9.53 -0.03
N LEU A 79 12.47 -8.73 -1.03
CA LEU A 79 13.79 -8.09 -1.09
C LEU A 79 13.97 -6.95 -0.07
N THR A 80 12.86 -6.33 0.29
CA THR A 80 12.75 -5.23 1.23
C THR A 80 11.61 -5.54 2.19
N ASN A 81 11.59 -4.88 3.35
CA ASN A 81 10.45 -5.01 4.24
C ASN A 81 9.19 -4.50 3.53
N VAL A 82 8.15 -5.33 3.52
CA VAL A 82 6.80 -4.99 3.07
C VAL A 82 5.86 -4.97 4.25
N VAL A 83 4.78 -4.21 4.13
CA VAL A 83 3.67 -4.13 5.07
C VAL A 83 2.41 -4.11 4.21
N VAL A 84 1.60 -5.16 4.29
CA VAL A 84 0.39 -5.32 3.46
C VAL A 84 -0.82 -5.52 4.37
N PRO A 85 -1.71 -4.52 4.50
CA PRO A 85 -2.91 -4.65 5.30
C PRO A 85 -3.95 -5.54 4.60
N THR A 86 -4.68 -6.30 5.40
CA THR A 86 -5.87 -7.08 5.03
C THR A 86 -6.85 -7.04 6.21
N PHE A 87 -8.08 -7.50 6.03
CA PHE A 87 -9.05 -7.64 7.12
C PHE A 87 -9.58 -9.07 7.17
N ASP A 88 -9.49 -9.75 8.31
CA ASP A 88 -10.01 -11.10 8.49
C ASP A 88 -11.47 -11.06 8.95
N VAL A 89 -12.40 -11.50 8.09
CA VAL A 89 -13.84 -11.44 8.37
C VAL A 89 -14.31 -12.47 9.38
N ARG A 90 -13.52 -13.53 9.62
CA ARG A 90 -13.85 -14.56 10.61
C ARG A 90 -13.44 -14.09 12.00
N LEU A 91 -12.30 -13.41 12.12
CA LEU A 91 -11.80 -12.86 13.38
C LEU A 91 -12.26 -11.41 13.64
N LEU A 92 -12.86 -10.75 12.65
CA LEU A 92 -13.29 -9.34 12.68
C LEU A 92 -12.17 -8.38 13.10
N GLN A 93 -10.97 -8.57 12.55
CA GLN A 93 -9.80 -7.75 12.90
C GLN A 93 -8.86 -7.55 11.70
N PRO A 94 -8.06 -6.47 11.70
CA PRO A 94 -6.98 -6.31 10.73
C PRO A 94 -5.96 -7.44 10.86
N VAL A 95 -5.45 -7.87 9.72
CA VAL A 95 -4.28 -8.74 9.62
C VAL A 95 -3.26 -8.02 8.75
N ILE A 96 -2.11 -7.68 9.34
CA ILE A 96 -1.01 -7.05 8.63
C ILE A 96 0.00 -8.14 8.28
N PHE A 97 0.30 -8.30 6.99
CA PHE A 97 1.39 -9.16 6.54
C PHE A 97 2.64 -8.31 6.41
N SER A 98 3.65 -8.61 7.23
CA SER A 98 4.93 -7.91 7.20
C SER A 98 6.11 -8.86 7.03
N THR A 99 7.16 -8.42 6.33
CA THR A 99 8.40 -9.21 6.21
C THR A 99 9.03 -9.49 7.57
N TYR A 100 8.93 -8.53 8.49
CA TYR A 100 9.45 -8.67 9.85
C TYR A 100 8.77 -9.82 10.59
N GLU A 101 7.44 -9.84 10.63
CA GLU A 101 6.71 -10.91 11.32
C GLU A 101 6.82 -12.25 10.59
N ALA A 102 6.83 -12.26 9.26
CA ALA A 102 7.00 -13.48 8.47
C ALA A 102 8.33 -14.18 8.75
N LYS A 103 9.40 -13.42 9.02
CA LYS A 103 10.70 -13.97 9.42
C LYS A 103 10.71 -14.54 10.84
N ASN A 104 9.79 -14.10 11.70
CA ASN A 104 9.72 -14.50 13.10
C ASN A 104 8.61 -15.52 13.38
N SER A 105 7.68 -15.74 12.46
CA SER A 105 6.54 -16.65 12.61
C SER A 105 6.20 -17.35 11.29
N PRO A 106 6.41 -18.68 11.19
CA PRO A 106 6.06 -19.45 9.99
C PRO A 106 4.58 -19.31 9.59
N LEU A 107 3.68 -19.20 10.57
CA LEU A 107 2.24 -19.00 10.33
C LEU A 107 1.92 -17.64 9.71
N LYS A 108 2.80 -16.64 9.81
CA LYS A 108 2.65 -15.33 9.15
C LYS A 108 3.39 -15.27 7.82
N ASN A 109 4.19 -16.29 7.48
CA ASN A 109 4.92 -16.37 6.21
C ASN A 109 4.07 -16.96 5.07
N ALA A 110 2.97 -16.28 4.74
CA ALA A 110 2.05 -16.70 3.68
C ALA A 110 2.67 -16.58 2.28
N LEU A 111 2.06 -17.29 1.30
CA LEU A 111 2.31 -17.03 -0.12
C LEU A 111 1.94 -15.58 -0.44
N LEU A 112 2.85 -14.88 -1.11
CA LEU A 112 2.63 -13.48 -1.45
C LEU A 112 1.48 -13.31 -2.44
N SER A 113 1.17 -14.32 -3.25
CA SER A 113 -0.05 -14.36 -4.06
C SER A 113 -1.31 -14.31 -3.23
N ASP A 114 -1.40 -15.08 -2.16
CA ASP A 114 -2.60 -15.12 -1.33
C ASP A 114 -2.78 -13.80 -0.56
N VAL A 115 -1.67 -13.20 -0.11
CA VAL A 115 -1.66 -11.85 0.50
C VAL A 115 -2.12 -10.78 -0.50
N CYS A 116 -1.59 -10.77 -1.73
CA CYS A 116 -1.99 -9.83 -2.79
C CYS A 116 -3.46 -10.00 -3.20
N ILE A 117 -3.97 -11.24 -3.26
CA ILE A 117 -5.39 -11.49 -3.53
C ILE A 117 -6.25 -11.01 -2.36
N GLY A 118 -5.86 -11.31 -1.11
CA GLY A 118 -6.58 -10.89 0.09
C GLY A 118 -6.70 -9.38 0.19
N THR A 119 -5.59 -8.65 0.08
CA THR A 119 -5.57 -7.18 0.18
C THR A 119 -6.37 -6.48 -0.93
N SER A 120 -6.58 -7.15 -2.07
CA SER A 120 -7.35 -6.60 -3.20
C SER A 120 -8.82 -7.05 -3.24
N SER A 121 -9.27 -7.86 -2.26
CA SER A 121 -10.61 -8.48 -2.28
C SER A 121 -11.68 -7.53 -1.75
N ALA A 122 -11.92 -6.42 -2.46
CA ALA A 122 -12.88 -5.38 -2.10
C ALA A 122 -14.31 -5.93 -1.94
N PRO A 123 -14.98 -5.73 -0.78
CA PRO A 123 -16.36 -6.13 -0.59
C PRO A 123 -17.26 -5.60 -1.71
N THR A 124 -18.25 -6.39 -2.13
CA THR A 124 -19.15 -6.13 -3.27
C THR A 124 -18.51 -6.21 -4.67
N TYR A 125 -17.19 -6.06 -4.80
CA TYR A 125 -16.47 -6.15 -6.08
C TYR A 125 -15.87 -7.52 -6.34
N LEU A 126 -15.16 -8.08 -5.36
CA LEU A 126 -14.42 -9.32 -5.48
C LEU A 126 -14.74 -10.29 -4.32
N PRO A 127 -14.67 -11.60 -4.54
CA PRO A 127 -14.92 -12.58 -3.48
C PRO A 127 -13.78 -12.58 -2.46
N ALA A 128 -14.15 -12.75 -1.18
CA ALA A 128 -13.21 -12.98 -0.08
C ALA A 128 -12.24 -14.13 -0.38
N HIS A 129 -11.06 -14.08 0.22
CA HIS A 129 -9.97 -15.00 -0.04
C HIS A 129 -9.63 -15.83 1.20
N CYS A 130 -9.62 -17.15 1.05
CA CYS A 130 -9.33 -18.08 2.13
C CYS A 130 -8.14 -18.96 1.77
N PHE A 131 -7.21 -19.13 2.70
CA PHE A 131 -6.05 -20.01 2.61
C PHE A 131 -5.56 -20.38 4.02
N ARG A 132 -4.60 -21.32 4.08
CA ARG A 132 -3.99 -21.77 5.32
C ARG A 132 -2.47 -21.73 5.23
N THR A 133 -1.83 -21.38 6.33
CA THR A 133 -0.38 -21.54 6.55
C THR A 133 -0.13 -22.67 7.53
N HIS A 134 1.02 -23.31 7.41
CA HIS A 134 1.43 -24.43 8.26
C HIS A 134 2.81 -24.16 8.85
N ASP A 135 2.97 -24.39 10.14
CA ASP A 135 4.28 -24.44 10.78
C ASP A 135 4.79 -25.89 10.79
N GLY A 136 5.82 -26.16 9.99
CA GLY A 136 6.47 -27.47 9.89
C GLY A 136 7.01 -28.02 11.20
N ALA A 137 7.42 -27.15 12.13
CA ALA A 137 8.06 -27.56 13.37
C ALA A 137 7.05 -27.91 14.47
N SER A 138 6.02 -27.08 14.65
CA SER A 138 4.98 -27.30 15.68
C SER A 138 3.80 -28.14 15.19
N GLY A 139 3.59 -28.25 13.87
CA GLY A 139 2.38 -28.83 13.27
C GLY A 139 1.16 -27.91 13.35
N GLU A 140 1.31 -26.66 13.83
CA GLU A 140 0.22 -25.71 13.91
C GLU A 140 -0.23 -25.25 12.52
N THR A 141 -1.52 -24.99 12.37
CA THR A 141 -2.08 -24.38 11.16
C THR A 141 -2.86 -23.12 11.50
N ARG A 142 -2.76 -22.11 10.63
CA ARG A 142 -3.57 -20.89 10.75
C ARG A 142 -4.35 -20.69 9.46
N GLU A 143 -5.65 -20.49 9.61
CA GLU A 143 -6.56 -20.18 8.51
C GLU A 143 -6.86 -18.69 8.48
N TYR A 144 -6.74 -18.11 7.28
CA TYR A 144 -7.01 -16.71 6.98
C TYR A 144 -8.27 -16.59 6.14
N ASN A 145 -9.16 -15.67 6.50
CA ASN A 145 -10.41 -15.39 5.78
C ASN A 145 -10.47 -13.90 5.43
N LEU A 146 -9.74 -13.52 4.37
CA LEU A 146 -9.36 -12.14 4.11
C LEU A 146 -10.27 -11.44 3.12
N ILE A 147 -10.50 -10.15 3.40
CA ILE A 147 -10.98 -9.15 2.44
C ILE A 147 -9.98 -7.99 2.37
N ASP A 148 -10.31 -7.02 1.53
CA ASP A 148 -9.50 -5.85 1.20
C ASP A 148 -8.89 -5.13 2.40
N GLY A 149 -7.63 -4.72 2.23
CA GLY A 149 -6.88 -3.98 3.23
C GLY A 149 -7.42 -2.59 3.51
N GLY A 150 -8.14 -1.99 2.55
CA GLY A 150 -8.78 -0.68 2.71
C GLY A 150 -9.77 -0.63 3.86
N VAL A 151 -10.41 -1.77 4.19
CA VAL A 151 -11.34 -1.86 5.34
C VAL A 151 -10.61 -1.59 6.65
N ALA A 152 -9.32 -1.94 6.72
CA ALA A 152 -8.47 -1.67 7.87
C ALA A 152 -7.70 -0.36 7.74
N ALA A 153 -6.99 -0.17 6.62
CA ALA A 153 -6.09 0.94 6.39
C ALA A 153 -6.00 1.27 4.90
N ASN A 154 -6.93 2.10 4.41
CA ASN A 154 -6.94 2.55 3.02
C ASN A 154 -5.74 3.47 2.67
N ASN A 155 -5.18 4.12 3.68
CA ASN A 155 -3.86 4.74 3.62
C ASN A 155 -2.94 4.02 4.62
N PRO A 156 -2.04 3.11 4.16
CA PRO A 156 -1.22 2.30 5.05
C PRO A 156 -0.01 3.05 5.65
N THR A 157 0.13 4.35 5.41
CA THR A 157 1.33 5.13 5.81
C THR A 157 1.62 5.00 7.31
N MET A 158 0.60 5.20 8.15
CA MET A 158 0.78 5.09 9.60
C MET A 158 1.03 3.64 10.04
N VAL A 159 0.36 2.65 9.43
CA VAL A 159 0.62 1.24 9.71
C VAL A 159 2.07 0.89 9.41
N ALA A 160 2.60 1.35 8.27
CA ALA A 160 4.00 1.14 7.91
C ALA A 160 4.97 1.79 8.90
N MET A 161 4.70 3.04 9.33
CA MET A 161 5.52 3.72 10.34
C MET A 161 5.51 2.95 11.67
N THR A 162 4.34 2.52 12.15
CA THR A 162 4.22 1.73 13.38
C THR A 162 5.01 0.43 13.31
N MET A 163 4.87 -0.35 12.22
CA MET A 163 5.60 -1.62 12.06
C MET A 163 7.12 -1.41 12.02
N ILE A 164 7.60 -0.32 11.40
CA ILE A 164 9.02 0.02 11.38
C ILE A 164 9.50 0.38 12.78
N THR A 165 8.72 1.18 13.52
CA THR A 165 9.03 1.54 14.91
C THR A 165 9.09 0.30 15.81
N GLU A 166 8.14 -0.62 15.69
CA GLU A 166 8.15 -1.89 16.43
C GLU A 166 9.42 -2.72 16.14
N GLU A 167 9.82 -2.81 14.87
CA GLU A 167 11.05 -3.51 14.47
C GLU A 167 12.31 -2.84 15.06
N ILE A 168 12.36 -1.50 15.06
CA ILE A 168 13.47 -0.73 15.66
C ILE A 168 13.52 -0.99 17.16
N MET A 169 12.41 -0.85 17.87
CA MET A 169 12.33 -1.07 19.32
C MET A 169 12.73 -2.50 19.70
N ALA A 170 12.32 -3.50 18.92
CA ALA A 170 12.71 -4.89 19.15
C ALA A 170 14.22 -5.11 18.97
N LYS A 171 14.83 -4.48 17.96
CA LYS A 171 16.28 -4.53 17.72
C LYS A 171 17.07 -3.82 18.82
N GLU A 172 16.62 -2.65 19.25
CA GLU A 172 17.23 -1.89 20.35
C GLU A 172 17.17 -2.67 21.66
N LYS A 173 16.01 -3.25 21.98
CA LYS A 173 15.84 -4.11 23.17
C LYS A 173 16.78 -5.32 23.12
N ALA A 174 16.88 -5.99 21.97
CA ALA A 174 17.81 -7.10 21.80
C ALA A 174 19.27 -6.64 21.97
N ALA A 175 19.67 -5.51 21.37
CA ALA A 175 21.01 -4.96 21.51
C ALA A 175 21.35 -4.58 22.96
N ALA A 176 20.40 -3.97 23.68
CA ALA A 176 20.56 -3.63 25.10
C ALA A 176 20.75 -4.87 25.98
N LEU A 177 20.01 -5.95 25.70
CA LEU A 177 20.18 -7.25 26.37
C LEU A 177 21.58 -7.85 26.17
N TYR A 178 22.19 -7.64 24.99
CA TYR A 178 23.53 -8.18 24.68
C TYR A 178 24.69 -7.28 25.11
N LEU A 179 24.52 -5.96 25.14
CA LEU A 179 25.64 -5.01 25.26
C LEU A 179 25.82 -4.39 26.65
N LEU A 180 24.94 -4.66 27.63
CA LEU A 180 24.93 -3.98 28.95
C LEU A 180 25.05 -2.44 28.84
N LYS A 181 24.72 -1.87 27.68
CA LYS A 181 24.69 -0.43 27.47
C LYS A 181 23.30 0.08 27.82
N PRO A 182 23.19 1.20 28.55
CA PRO A 182 21.91 1.88 28.65
C PRO A 182 21.38 2.14 27.24
N PRO A 183 20.05 2.09 27.03
CA PRO A 183 19.48 2.50 25.75
C PRO A 183 20.06 3.88 25.39
N PRO A 184 20.46 4.10 24.12
CA PRO A 184 20.90 5.44 23.70
C PRO A 184 19.81 6.43 24.15
N GLU A 185 20.23 7.48 24.86
CA GLU A 185 19.37 8.60 25.24
C GLU A 185 18.50 8.95 24.03
N GLU A 186 17.19 9.11 24.26
CA GLU A 186 16.15 9.33 23.25
C GLU A 186 16.70 10.16 22.07
N GLU A 187 17.21 9.46 21.06
CA GLU A 187 17.57 10.10 19.80
C GLU A 187 16.23 10.59 19.27
N GLU A 188 16.01 11.89 19.45
CA GLU A 188 14.82 12.61 19.04
C GLU A 188 14.23 11.98 17.77
N GLU A 189 12.93 11.62 17.77
CA GLU A 189 12.26 11.02 16.59
C GLU A 189 12.42 11.87 15.30
N HIS A 190 12.86 13.13 15.45
CA HIS A 190 13.29 14.04 14.42
C HIS A 190 14.23 13.37 13.39
N GLY A 191 13.77 13.30 12.14
CA GLY A 191 14.60 12.84 11.01
C GLY A 191 14.72 11.33 10.79
N ARG A 192 14.08 10.47 11.59
CA ARG A 192 14.14 9.00 11.38
C ARG A 192 13.38 8.50 10.16
N PHE A 193 12.33 9.21 9.75
CA PHE A 193 11.48 8.83 8.64
C PHE A 193 11.63 9.78 7.45
N LEU A 194 11.72 9.20 6.26
CA LEU A 194 11.49 9.84 4.96
C LEU A 194 10.38 9.05 4.26
N VAL A 195 9.24 9.68 4.04
CA VAL A 195 8.00 9.03 3.62
C VAL A 195 7.50 9.63 2.31
N LEU A 196 7.39 8.76 1.30
CA LEU A 196 6.63 9.03 0.08
C LEU A 196 5.32 8.24 0.15
N SER A 197 4.20 8.94 0.20
CA SER A 197 2.86 8.38 0.17
C SER A 197 2.20 8.72 -1.17
N ILE A 198 1.76 7.70 -1.90
CA ILE A 198 1.13 7.87 -3.22
C ILE A 198 -0.33 7.46 -3.11
N GLY A 199 -1.24 8.37 -3.42
CA GLY A 199 -2.67 8.12 -3.45
C GLY A 199 -3.17 7.79 -4.85
N THR A 200 -4.34 7.15 -4.90
CA THR A 200 -5.06 6.80 -6.15
C THR A 200 -6.10 7.84 -6.56
N GLY A 201 -6.10 8.99 -5.89
CA GLY A 201 -6.99 10.11 -6.09
C GLY A 201 -8.25 10.09 -5.23
N LEU A 202 -8.86 11.27 -5.14
CA LEU A 202 -10.13 11.56 -4.50
C LEU A 202 -11.10 12.09 -5.55
N THR A 203 -12.38 11.80 -5.37
CA THR A 203 -13.43 12.39 -6.21
C THR A 203 -13.60 13.88 -5.89
N SER A 204 -13.73 14.70 -6.93
CA SER A 204 -14.07 16.14 -6.81
C SER A 204 -15.56 16.43 -6.98
N ASP A 205 -16.41 15.41 -7.00
CA ASP A 205 -17.83 15.63 -7.10
C ASP A 205 -18.38 16.13 -5.75
N GLU A 206 -18.08 17.38 -5.42
CA GLU A 206 -18.78 18.10 -4.35
C GLU A 206 -20.29 17.98 -4.61
N GLY A 207 -21.02 17.43 -3.64
CA GLY A 207 -22.46 17.18 -3.75
C GLY A 207 -22.87 15.80 -4.29
N LEU A 208 -21.92 14.88 -4.51
CA LEU A 208 -22.22 13.48 -4.84
C LEU A 208 -23.07 12.83 -3.73
N TYR A 209 -22.72 13.12 -2.47
CA TYR A 209 -23.54 12.84 -1.29
C TYR A 209 -23.88 14.15 -0.58
N THR A 210 -25.17 14.45 -0.44
CA THR A 210 -25.65 15.57 0.38
C THR A 210 -26.50 15.03 1.52
N ALA A 211 -26.54 15.74 2.66
CA ALA A 211 -27.41 15.36 3.78
C ALA A 211 -28.87 15.22 3.33
N GLU A 212 -29.35 16.12 2.46
CA GLU A 212 -30.69 16.04 1.88
C GLU A 212 -30.92 14.72 1.11
N LYS A 213 -29.99 14.32 0.23
CA LYS A 213 -30.07 13.04 -0.50
C LYS A 213 -30.01 11.85 0.46
N CYS A 214 -29.01 11.83 1.34
CA CYS A 214 -28.76 10.71 2.25
C CYS A 214 -29.84 10.53 3.32
N SER A 215 -30.51 11.61 3.74
CA SER A 215 -31.62 11.54 4.71
C SER A 215 -32.81 10.70 4.22
N ARG A 216 -32.94 10.53 2.89
CA ARG A 216 -34.00 9.73 2.26
C ARG A 216 -33.55 8.29 1.97
N TRP A 217 -32.31 7.91 2.30
CA TRP A 217 -31.76 6.61 1.97
C TRP A 217 -32.13 5.54 2.98
N GLY A 218 -32.65 4.41 2.48
CA GLY A 218 -32.71 3.15 3.22
C GLY A 218 -31.42 2.33 3.07
N ALA A 219 -31.36 1.18 3.74
CA ALA A 219 -30.18 0.29 3.74
C ALA A 219 -29.68 -0.07 2.33
N LEU A 220 -30.58 -0.32 1.37
CA LEU A 220 -30.21 -0.65 0.00
C LEU A 220 -29.51 0.52 -0.73
N SER A 221 -29.93 1.76 -0.48
CA SER A 221 -29.31 2.93 -1.10
C SER A 221 -27.92 3.20 -0.51
N TRP A 222 -27.74 3.00 0.80
CA TRP A 222 -26.42 3.06 1.44
C TRP A 222 -25.44 2.01 0.90
N LEU A 223 -25.94 0.79 0.63
CA LEU A 223 -25.13 -0.29 0.08
C LEU A 223 -24.90 -0.16 -1.42
N ARG A 224 -25.87 0.39 -2.17
CA ARG A 224 -25.77 0.52 -3.62
C ARG A 224 -26.60 1.70 -4.14
N HIS A 225 -25.90 2.72 -4.65
CA HIS A 225 -26.53 3.88 -5.29
C HIS A 225 -25.75 4.27 -6.55
N GLY A 226 -26.45 4.42 -7.68
CA GLY A 226 -25.82 4.84 -8.94
C GLY A 226 -24.72 3.90 -9.48
N GLY A 227 -24.67 2.65 -9.02
CA GLY A 227 -23.61 1.69 -9.37
C GLY A 227 -22.42 1.68 -8.41
N MET A 228 -22.35 2.63 -7.48
CA MET A 228 -21.32 2.73 -6.42
C MET A 228 -21.83 2.14 -5.10
N ALA A 229 -20.94 2.06 -4.10
CA ALA A 229 -21.24 1.56 -2.76
C ALA A 229 -20.95 2.67 -1.72
N PRO A 230 -21.88 3.65 -1.54
CA PRO A 230 -21.61 4.89 -0.82
C PRO A 230 -21.00 4.70 0.57
N ILE A 231 -21.52 3.75 1.35
CA ILE A 231 -21.01 3.51 2.71
C ILE A 231 -19.55 3.06 2.72
N ILE A 232 -19.15 2.24 1.73
CA ILE A 232 -17.77 1.80 1.57
C ILE A 232 -16.91 2.99 1.17
N ASP A 233 -17.33 3.74 0.15
CA ASP A 233 -16.60 4.90 -0.37
C ASP A 233 -16.32 5.94 0.75
N ILE A 234 -17.33 6.22 1.59
CA ILE A 234 -17.22 7.16 2.72
C ILE A 234 -16.25 6.65 3.79
N PHE A 235 -16.36 5.39 4.22
CA PHE A 235 -15.45 4.85 5.23
C PHE A 235 -14.00 4.78 4.72
N MET A 236 -13.81 4.44 3.45
CA MET A 236 -12.49 4.40 2.81
C MET A 236 -11.86 5.80 2.70
N ALA A 237 -12.64 6.80 2.31
CA ALA A 237 -12.21 8.19 2.28
C ALA A 237 -11.83 8.67 3.68
N ALA A 238 -12.70 8.48 4.67
CA ALA A 238 -12.43 8.86 6.06
C ALA A 238 -11.16 8.19 6.63
N SER A 239 -10.96 6.89 6.35
CA SER A 239 -9.75 6.17 6.74
C SER A 239 -8.49 6.79 6.12
N SER A 240 -8.54 7.15 4.84
CA SER A 240 -7.40 7.76 4.14
C SER A 240 -7.06 9.15 4.68
N ASP A 241 -8.09 9.99 4.87
CA ASP A 241 -7.93 11.39 5.27
C ASP A 241 -7.42 11.51 6.70
N LEU A 242 -7.98 10.71 7.63
CA LEU A 242 -7.51 10.71 9.01
C LEU A 242 -6.03 10.31 9.11
N VAL A 243 -5.59 9.30 8.36
CA VAL A 243 -4.17 8.91 8.36
C VAL A 243 -3.29 10.04 7.82
N ASP A 244 -3.69 10.71 6.75
CA ASP A 244 -2.90 11.80 6.18
C ASP A 244 -2.78 12.98 7.16
N ILE A 245 -3.89 13.37 7.80
CA ILE A 245 -3.90 14.41 8.83
C ILE A 245 -2.96 14.05 9.98
N HIS A 246 -3.08 12.85 10.54
CA HIS A 246 -2.24 12.45 11.67
C HIS A 246 -0.75 12.38 11.30
N VAL A 247 -0.42 11.88 10.11
CA VAL A 247 0.97 11.84 9.63
C VAL A 247 1.49 13.27 9.43
N ALA A 248 0.71 14.14 8.79
CA ALA A 248 1.08 15.55 8.60
C ALA A 248 1.33 16.26 9.93
N VAL A 249 0.44 16.10 10.91
CA VAL A 249 0.60 16.65 12.28
C VAL A 249 1.87 16.10 12.93
N LYS A 250 2.14 14.79 12.83
CA LYS A 250 3.37 14.21 13.38
C LYS A 250 4.63 14.82 12.78
N PHE A 251 4.68 15.00 11.46
CA PHE A 251 5.83 15.63 10.80
C PHE A 251 5.95 17.14 11.05
N GLN A 252 4.84 17.84 11.28
CA GLN A 252 4.85 19.25 11.74
C GLN A 252 5.39 19.39 13.16
N LEU A 253 4.95 18.54 14.08
CA LEU A 253 5.44 18.52 15.46
C LEU A 253 6.95 18.23 15.55
N LEU A 254 7.46 17.42 14.61
CA LEU A 254 8.87 17.09 14.50
C LEU A 254 9.66 18.03 13.57
N HIS A 255 9.11 19.19 13.20
CA HIS A 255 9.76 20.18 12.31
C HIS A 255 10.42 19.55 11.06
N SER A 256 9.77 18.53 10.50
CA SER A 256 10.30 17.63 9.46
C SER A 256 9.31 17.49 8.31
N GLU A 257 8.49 18.50 8.03
CA GLU A 257 7.39 18.45 7.05
C GLU A 257 7.88 18.09 5.63
N ARG A 258 9.14 18.43 5.32
CA ARG A 258 9.78 18.07 4.03
C ARG A 258 10.10 16.58 3.89
N ASN A 259 10.10 15.84 5.00
CA ASN A 259 10.32 14.41 5.01
C ASN A 259 9.03 13.63 4.72
N TYR A 260 7.87 14.28 4.65
CA TYR A 260 6.62 13.68 4.24
C TYR A 260 6.11 14.31 2.93
N LEU A 261 6.09 13.50 1.87
CA LEU A 261 5.47 13.88 0.59
C LEU A 261 4.28 12.97 0.31
N ARG A 262 3.09 13.57 0.21
CA ARG A 262 1.87 12.92 -0.28
C ARG A 262 1.59 13.40 -1.69
N VAL A 263 1.60 12.48 -2.67
CA VAL A 263 1.18 12.76 -4.05
C VAL A 263 -0.24 12.21 -4.24
N GLN A 264 -1.21 13.11 -4.44
CA GLN A 264 -2.63 12.76 -4.49
C GLN A 264 -3.36 13.59 -5.55
N ALA A 265 -4.24 12.96 -6.34
CA ALA A 265 -5.14 13.68 -7.23
C ALA A 265 -6.41 14.08 -6.48
N ASN A 266 -6.70 15.37 -6.33
CA ASN A 266 -7.85 15.83 -5.56
C ASN A 266 -9.12 16.05 -6.41
N SER A 267 -9.07 15.72 -7.70
CA SER A 267 -10.16 16.06 -8.61
C SER A 267 -10.44 15.05 -9.70
N LEU A 268 -10.62 13.79 -9.31
CA LEU A 268 -11.15 12.78 -10.21
C LEU A 268 -12.65 12.99 -10.42
N ARG A 269 -13.13 12.69 -11.64
CA ARG A 269 -14.55 12.81 -12.04
C ARG A 269 -14.95 11.68 -12.97
N GLY A 270 -16.23 11.35 -12.98
CA GLY A 270 -16.81 10.36 -13.89
C GLY A 270 -16.09 9.00 -13.80
N ALA A 271 -15.75 8.42 -14.94
CA ALA A 271 -15.08 7.12 -15.00
C ALA A 271 -13.71 7.09 -14.29
N ALA A 272 -13.01 8.23 -14.21
CA ALA A 272 -11.71 8.29 -13.53
C ALA A 272 -11.84 8.17 -12.01
N ALA A 273 -13.01 8.48 -11.44
CA ALA A 273 -13.29 8.30 -10.00
C ALA A 273 -13.79 6.89 -9.65
N ALA A 274 -14.12 6.06 -10.65
CA ALA A 274 -14.63 4.70 -10.43
C ALA A 274 -13.48 3.69 -10.31
N VAL A 275 -13.51 2.89 -9.24
CA VAL A 275 -12.44 1.93 -8.90
C VAL A 275 -12.25 0.79 -9.91
N ASP A 276 -13.30 0.46 -10.67
CA ASP A 276 -13.34 -0.71 -11.54
C ASP A 276 -13.64 -0.37 -13.02
N ALA A 277 -13.58 0.90 -13.41
CA ALA A 277 -13.83 1.35 -14.78
C ALA A 277 -12.60 1.13 -15.70
N ALA A 278 -12.29 -0.13 -15.99
CA ALA A 278 -11.13 -0.52 -16.79
C ALA A 278 -11.39 -0.50 -18.32
N THR A 279 -11.96 0.59 -18.86
CA THR A 279 -12.01 0.77 -20.32
C THR A 279 -10.67 1.33 -20.84
N PRO A 280 -10.24 1.01 -22.07
CA PRO A 280 -9.02 1.57 -22.64
C PRO A 280 -8.96 3.10 -22.57
N GLU A 281 -10.09 3.77 -22.83
CA GLU A 281 -10.20 5.23 -22.79
C GLU A 281 -10.00 5.77 -21.36
N ASN A 282 -10.63 5.15 -20.36
CA ASN A 282 -10.50 5.59 -18.99
C ASN A 282 -9.10 5.34 -18.44
N MET A 283 -8.49 4.18 -18.73
CA MET A 283 -7.13 3.89 -18.32
C MET A 283 -6.13 4.85 -18.96
N GLY A 284 -6.30 5.20 -20.24
CA GLY A 284 -5.50 6.26 -20.88
C GLY A 284 -5.68 7.63 -20.21
N SER A 285 -6.92 7.97 -19.82
CA SER A 285 -7.19 9.20 -19.06
C SER A 285 -6.47 9.21 -17.71
N LEU A 286 -6.47 8.09 -16.97
CA LEU A 286 -5.77 7.94 -15.69
C LEU A 286 -4.24 8.09 -15.83
N VAL A 287 -3.65 7.58 -16.91
CA VAL A 287 -2.23 7.84 -17.23
C VAL A 287 -1.99 9.34 -17.38
N GLY A 288 -2.83 10.04 -18.14
CA GLY A 288 -2.74 11.48 -18.29
C GLY A 288 -2.95 12.25 -16.98
N VAL A 289 -3.79 11.76 -16.07
CA VAL A 289 -3.89 12.33 -14.71
C VAL A 289 -2.56 12.20 -13.98
N GLY A 290 -1.94 11.01 -13.98
CA GLY A 290 -0.64 10.78 -13.37
C GLY A 290 0.47 11.68 -13.93
N GLU A 291 0.50 11.88 -15.25
CA GLU A 291 1.46 12.79 -15.90
C GLU A 291 1.25 14.25 -15.45
N ARG A 292 -0.02 14.70 -15.37
CA ARG A 292 -0.33 16.06 -14.91
C ARG A 292 -0.01 16.27 -13.43
N LEU A 293 -0.15 15.24 -12.58
CA LEU A 293 0.21 15.33 -11.16
C LEU A 293 1.66 15.75 -10.97
N LEU A 294 2.58 15.33 -11.84
CA LEU A 294 3.99 15.69 -11.74
C LEU A 294 4.22 17.21 -11.85
N ALA A 295 3.43 17.90 -12.68
CA ALA A 295 3.53 19.34 -12.89
C ALA A 295 2.78 20.17 -11.83
N GLN A 296 1.88 19.54 -11.06
CA GLN A 296 1.16 20.22 -9.99
C GLN A 296 2.11 20.61 -8.85
N ARG A 297 1.78 21.71 -8.17
CA ARG A 297 2.51 22.16 -6.99
C ARG A 297 2.34 21.18 -5.84
N VAL A 298 3.39 21.06 -5.03
CA VAL A 298 3.32 20.29 -3.79
C VAL A 298 2.21 20.87 -2.92
N SER A 299 1.31 20.01 -2.45
CA SER A 299 0.24 20.35 -1.53
C SER A 299 0.30 19.52 -0.27
N ARG A 300 -0.15 20.06 0.86
CA ARG A 300 -0.32 19.35 2.12
C ARG A 300 -1.74 19.51 2.63
N VAL A 301 -2.22 18.51 3.37
CA VAL A 301 -3.51 18.63 4.04
C VAL A 301 -3.43 19.74 5.10
N ASN A 302 -4.37 20.67 5.03
CA ASN A 302 -4.62 21.64 6.08
C ASN A 302 -5.43 20.92 7.17
N VAL A 303 -4.87 20.87 8.39
CA VAL A 303 -5.41 20.09 9.51
C VAL A 303 -6.75 20.65 10.00
N GLU A 304 -6.99 21.96 9.82
CA GLU A 304 -8.24 22.61 10.23
C GLU A 304 -9.36 22.40 9.21
N THR A 305 -9.05 22.48 7.92
CA THR A 305 -10.05 22.42 6.85
C THR A 305 -10.21 21.04 6.23
N GLY A 306 -9.24 20.15 6.44
CA GLY A 306 -9.15 18.83 5.79
C GLY A 306 -8.83 18.90 4.29
N ARG A 307 -8.55 20.09 3.74
CA ARG A 307 -8.31 20.28 2.31
C ARG A 307 -6.82 20.32 1.99
N TYR A 308 -6.45 19.88 0.80
CA TYR A 308 -5.08 20.04 0.31
C TYR A 308 -4.85 21.47 -0.14
N GLU A 309 -3.81 22.10 0.40
CA GLU A 309 -3.39 23.46 0.08
C GLU A 309 -1.96 23.44 -0.47
N GLU A 310 -1.71 24.23 -1.52
CA GLU A 310 -0.36 24.37 -2.07
C GLU A 310 0.60 24.91 -1.02
N VAL A 311 1.81 24.35 -0.97
CA VAL A 311 2.86 24.84 -0.06
C VAL A 311 3.77 25.81 -0.82
N PRO A 312 3.79 27.11 -0.46
CA PRO A 312 4.64 28.09 -1.14
C PRO A 312 6.12 27.69 -1.07
N GLY A 313 6.82 27.75 -2.21
CA GLY A 313 8.26 27.51 -2.28
C GLY A 313 8.70 26.04 -2.33
N GLU A 314 7.79 25.06 -2.27
CA GLU A 314 8.15 23.63 -2.38
C GLU A 314 8.28 23.13 -3.84
N GLY A 315 7.88 23.94 -4.83
CA GLY A 315 7.95 23.58 -6.25
C GLY A 315 6.85 22.62 -6.70
N SER A 316 7.12 21.88 -7.77
CA SER A 316 6.22 20.85 -8.32
C SER A 316 6.41 19.49 -7.62
N ASN A 317 5.46 18.58 -7.80
CA ASN A 317 5.60 17.19 -7.35
C ASN A 317 6.81 16.51 -8.03
N ALA A 318 7.13 16.84 -9.28
CA ALA A 318 8.33 16.36 -9.96
C ALA A 318 9.61 16.81 -9.23
N ASP A 319 9.68 18.08 -8.82
CA ASP A 319 10.83 18.62 -8.08
C ASP A 319 10.99 17.93 -6.72
N ALA A 320 9.88 17.72 -6.01
CA ALA A 320 9.88 17.04 -4.72
C ALA A 320 10.28 15.56 -4.83
N LEU A 321 9.81 14.85 -5.87
CA LEU A 321 10.22 13.48 -6.17
C LEU A 321 11.70 13.39 -6.53
N ALA A 322 12.23 14.33 -7.32
CA ALA A 322 13.65 14.40 -7.64
C ALA A 322 14.51 14.61 -6.37
N ARG A 323 14.05 15.46 -5.45
CA ARG A 323 14.68 15.66 -4.14
C ARG A 323 14.68 14.38 -3.29
N ILE A 324 13.55 13.69 -3.17
CA ILE A 324 13.48 12.41 -2.45
C ILE A 324 14.40 11.37 -3.09
N ALA A 325 14.45 11.28 -4.42
CA ALA A 325 15.36 10.39 -5.13
C ALA A 325 16.84 10.69 -4.83
N GLY A 326 17.20 11.98 -4.76
CA GLY A 326 18.52 12.45 -4.31
C GLY A 326 18.85 11.95 -2.91
N ASN A 327 17.98 12.23 -1.93
CA ASN A 327 18.15 11.82 -0.54
C ASN A 327 18.33 10.29 -0.41
N LEU A 328 17.52 9.50 -1.12
CA LEU A 328 17.61 8.04 -1.13
C LEU A 328 18.95 7.54 -1.73
N SER A 329 19.43 8.18 -2.80
CA SER A 329 20.71 7.84 -3.43
C SER A 329 21.90 8.14 -2.53
N GLU A 330 21.88 9.32 -1.89
CA GLU A 330 22.91 9.76 -0.94
C GLU A 330 22.95 8.83 0.28
N GLU A 331 21.79 8.53 0.89
CA GLU A 331 21.70 7.65 2.05
C GLU A 331 22.19 6.23 1.72
N ARG A 332 21.80 5.70 0.54
CA ARG A 332 22.31 4.41 0.07
C ARG A 332 23.83 4.43 -0.08
N THR A 333 24.39 5.48 -0.67
CA THR A 333 25.83 5.65 -0.86
C THR A 333 26.56 5.73 0.47
N ALA A 334 26.03 6.50 1.43
CA ALA A 334 26.56 6.61 2.77
C ALA A 334 26.57 5.25 3.50
N ARG A 335 25.49 4.47 3.43
CA ARG A 335 25.41 3.12 4.04
C ARG A 335 26.43 2.16 3.44
N ILE A 336 26.62 2.18 2.12
CA ILE A 336 27.62 1.34 1.45
C ILE A 336 29.03 1.69 1.93
N LYS A 337 29.35 3.00 2.01
CA LYS A 337 30.64 3.47 2.53
C LYS A 337 30.86 3.00 3.97
N ARG A 338 29.89 3.23 4.87
CA ARG A 338 29.95 2.78 6.28
C ARG A 338 30.20 1.27 6.40
N ARG A 339 29.48 0.46 5.60
CA ARG A 339 29.65 -1.01 5.61
C ARG A 339 31.05 -1.43 5.18
N ASN A 340 31.59 -0.81 4.13
CA ASN A 340 32.93 -1.13 3.64
C ASN A 340 34.01 -0.73 4.66
N THR A 341 33.86 0.40 5.35
CA THR A 341 34.77 0.82 6.43
C THR A 341 34.78 -0.17 7.59
N VAL A 342 33.61 -0.67 8.02
CA VAL A 342 33.51 -1.69 9.08
C VAL A 342 34.18 -3.00 8.66
N GLN A 343 33.97 -3.47 7.42
CA GLN A 343 34.63 -4.69 6.93
C GLN A 343 36.17 -4.56 6.82
N ALA A 344 36.68 -3.38 6.44
CA ALA A 344 38.11 -3.11 6.39
C ALA A 344 38.75 -3.07 7.80
N GLY A 345 38.03 -2.57 8.81
CA GLY A 345 38.50 -2.56 10.19
C GLY A 345 38.54 -3.94 10.86
N VAL A 346 37.67 -4.87 10.45
CA VAL A 346 37.62 -6.24 10.99
C VAL A 346 38.67 -7.17 10.37
N THR A 347 39.17 -6.85 9.17
CA THR A 347 40.19 -7.65 8.46
C THR A 347 41.63 -7.19 8.76
N GLY A 348 41.81 -6.13 9.56
CA GLY A 348 43.10 -5.56 9.94
C GLY A 348 43.64 -6.01 11.30
N PHE A 349 43.11 -7.10 11.88
CA PHE A 349 43.60 -7.71 13.12
C PHE A 349 44.10 -9.12 12.89
#